data_AF-A0A3D1ZGD8-F1
#
_entry.id   AF-A0A3D1ZGD8-F1
#
_cell.length_a   1.000
_cell.length_b   1.000
_cell.length_c   1.000
_cell.angle_alpha   90.00
_cell.angle_beta   90.00
_cell.angle_gamma   90.00
#
_symmetry.space_group_name_H-M   'P 1'
#
loop_
_entity.id
_entity.type
_entity.pdbx_description
1 polymer ?
#
loop_
_entity_poly.entity_id
_entity_poly.type
_entity_poly.pdbx_seq_one_letter_code
_entity_poly.pdbx_strand_id
1 'polypeptide(L)'
;MIFGREDILLNNIAWMLRKFPFHPIFGDGDYEVQPIFVDDLAALAVELGHSRENVALDAVGPEVHTYREMVSLILDKIGANSRLIRVNPKVALIVSR
;
A
#
# COMPACT_ATOMS: atom_id res chain seq x y z
N MET A 1 -1.41 -5.57 -4.62
CA MET A 1 -0.30 -5.12 -3.76
C MET A 1 -0.19 -6.11 -2.61
N ILE A 2 0.97 -6.69 -2.35
CA ILE A 2 1.16 -7.65 -1.26
C ILE A 2 1.75 -6.90 -0.08
N PHE A 3 1.29 -7.16 1.14
CA PHE A 3 1.89 -6.59 2.33
C PHE A 3 2.21 -7.65 3.39
N GLY A 4 3.20 -7.34 4.22
CA GLY A 4 3.68 -8.20 5.29
C GLY A 4 4.83 -7.53 6.03
N ARG A 5 5.48 -8.27 6.94
CA ARG A 5 6.57 -7.74 7.76
C ARG A 5 7.71 -7.12 6.94
N GLU A 6 8.04 -7.75 5.82
CA GLU A 6 9.17 -7.36 4.96
C GLU A 6 8.73 -6.57 3.71
N ASP A 7 7.50 -6.07 3.67
CA ASP A 7 7.03 -5.31 2.51
C ASP A 7 7.81 -3.99 2.33
N ILE A 8 8.34 -3.76 1.13
CA ILE A 8 9.19 -2.60 0.84
C ILE A 8 8.34 -1.31 0.81
N LEU A 9 7.14 -1.36 0.23
CA LEU A 9 6.36 -0.14 -0.03
C LEU A 9 5.84 0.49 1.27
N LEU A 10 5.15 -0.28 2.10
CA LEU A 10 4.61 0.17 3.38
C LEU A 10 5.73 0.55 4.34
N ASN A 11 6.84 -0.20 4.36
CA ASN A 11 7.98 0.16 5.21
C ASN A 11 8.62 1.48 4.78
N ASN A 12 8.74 1.76 3.48
CA ASN A 12 9.22 3.05 2.98
C ASN A 12 8.26 4.20 3.32
N ILE A 13 6.95 3.99 3.19
CA ILE A 13 5.93 4.96 3.61
C ILE A 13 6.06 5.23 5.11
N ALA A 14 6.10 4.20 5.96
CA ALA A 14 6.25 4.32 7.39
C ALA A 14 7.55 5.05 7.78
N TRP A 15 8.66 4.75 7.10
CA TRP A 15 9.93 5.45 7.29
C TRP A 15 9.82 6.94 6.96
N MET A 16 9.19 7.29 5.82
CA MET A 16 8.97 8.69 5.44
C MET A 16 8.10 9.43 6.45
N LEU A 17 7.00 8.81 6.90
CA LEU A 17 6.07 9.38 7.87
C LEU A 17 6.72 9.63 9.24
N ARG A 18 7.70 8.81 9.64
CA ARG A 18 8.48 9.03 10.88
C ARG A 18 9.52 10.14 10.72
N LYS A 19 10.13 10.26 9.54
CA LYS A 19 11.30 11.10 9.32
C LYS A 19 10.96 12.53 8.92
N PHE A 20 9.89 12.72 8.13
CA PHE A 20 9.55 14.02 7.58
C PHE A 20 8.26 14.57 8.21
N PRO A 21 8.17 15.90 8.43
CA PRO A 21 6.97 16.54 8.95
C PRO A 21 5.81 16.58 7.94
N PHE A 22 6.11 16.35 6.65
CA PHE A 22 5.13 16.33 5.57
C PHE A 22 5.33 15.09 4.71
N HIS A 23 4.22 14.46 4.31
CA HIS A 23 4.21 13.36 3.36
C HIS A 23 3.37 13.75 2.13
N PRO A 24 3.97 13.74 0.92
CA PRO A 24 3.27 14.13 -0.29
C PRO A 24 2.32 13.02 -0.75
N ILE A 25 1.06 13.39 -0.98
CA ILE A 25 0.07 12.60 -1.71
C ILE A 25 -0.04 13.22 -3.10
N PHE A 26 0.40 12.49 -4.12
CA PHE A 26 0.34 12.97 -5.50
C PHE A 26 -1.08 12.79 -6.07
N GLY A 27 -1.64 13.84 -6.65
CA GLY A 27 -3.06 13.85 -7.06
C GLY A 27 -3.97 13.92 -5.84
N ASP A 28 -5.24 13.54 -5.98
CA ASP A 28 -6.21 13.64 -4.87
C ASP A 28 -6.04 12.53 -3.82
N GLY A 29 -5.38 11.42 -4.20
CA GLY A 29 -5.13 10.26 -3.35
C GLY A 29 -6.34 9.33 -3.21
N ASP A 30 -7.32 9.50 -4.09
CA ASP A 30 -8.57 8.76 -4.22
C ASP A 30 -8.44 7.48 -5.05
N TYR A 31 -7.28 7.22 -5.64
CA TYR A 31 -7.02 5.96 -6.33
C TYR A 31 -7.04 4.80 -5.34
N GLU A 32 -7.78 3.76 -5.71
CA GLU A 32 -8.04 2.60 -4.87
C GLU A 32 -6.84 1.65 -4.84
N VAL A 33 -6.61 1.06 -3.67
CA VAL A 33 -5.65 0.02 -3.40
C VAL A 33 -6.35 -1.10 -2.63
N GLN A 34 -6.10 -2.34 -3.04
CA GLN A 34 -6.62 -3.53 -2.37
C GLN A 34 -5.44 -4.45 -1.99
N PRO A 35 -4.79 -4.18 -0.84
CA PRO A 35 -3.66 -4.99 -0.39
C PRO A 35 -4.09 -6.40 0.04
N ILE A 36 -3.34 -7.42 -0.38
CA ILE A 36 -3.46 -8.79 0.16
C ILE A 36 -2.32 -9.06 1.15
N PHE A 37 -2.63 -9.71 2.28
CA PHE A 37 -1.62 -10.11 3.24
C PHE A 37 -0.82 -11.29 2.70
N VAL A 38 0.50 -11.29 2.91
CA VAL A 38 1.42 -12.28 2.34
C VAL A 38 1.07 -13.71 2.76
N ASP A 39 0.63 -13.93 4.00
CA ASP A 39 0.28 -15.28 4.47
C ASP A 39 -1.04 -15.75 3.84
N ASP A 40 -2.00 -14.84 3.60
CA ASP A 40 -3.26 -15.18 2.92
C ASP A 40 -3.00 -15.56 1.46
N LEU A 41 -2.10 -14.83 0.78
CA LEU A 41 -1.65 -15.17 -0.55
C LEU A 41 -0.93 -16.53 -0.57
N ALA A 42 -0.09 -16.81 0.42
CA ALA A 42 0.61 -18.09 0.53
C ALA A 42 -0.38 -19.25 0.77
N ALA A 43 -1.37 -19.07 1.65
CA ALA A 43 -2.43 -20.05 1.89
C ALA A 43 -3.22 -20.33 0.60
N LEU A 44 -3.62 -19.28 -0.13
CA LEU A 44 -4.31 -19.40 -1.41
C LEU A 44 -3.47 -20.13 -2.45
N ALA A 45 -2.17 -19.84 -2.54
CA ALA A 45 -1.27 -20.52 -3.46
C ALA A 45 -1.12 -22.02 -3.15
N VAL A 46 -1.05 -22.38 -1.86
CA VAL A 46 -0.99 -23.78 -1.41
C VAL A 46 -2.30 -24.51 -1.72
N GLU A 47 -3.45 -23.88 -1.49
CA GLU A 47 -4.76 -24.45 -1.80
C GLU A 47 -4.89 -24.74 -3.31
N LEU A 48 -4.62 -23.74 -4.14
CA LEU A 48 -4.70 -23.85 -5.60
C LEU A 48 -3.67 -24.84 -6.16
N GLY A 49 -2.50 -24.95 -5.53
CA GLY A 49 -1.46 -25.92 -5.90
C GLY A 49 -1.91 -27.38 -5.77
N HIS A 50 -2.93 -27.68 -4.97
CA HIS A 50 -3.54 -29.00 -4.89
C HIS A 50 -4.63 -29.25 -5.94
N SER A 51 -5.10 -28.21 -6.62
CA SER A 51 -6.10 -28.33 -7.69
C SER A 51 -5.45 -28.76 -9.01
N ARG A 52 -6.23 -29.44 -9.86
CA ARG A 52 -5.86 -29.73 -11.26
C ARG A 52 -6.55 -28.81 -12.25
N GLU A 53 -7.35 -27.87 -11.75
CA GLU A 53 -8.07 -26.92 -12.57
C GLU A 53 -7.16 -25.75 -12.95
N ASN A 54 -7.31 -25.29 -14.19
CA ASN A 54 -6.67 -24.04 -14.62
C ASN A 54 -7.62 -22.89 -14.27
N VAL A 55 -7.26 -22.13 -13.23
CA VAL A 55 -8.05 -20.98 -12.78
C VAL A 55 -7.27 -19.69 -12.94
N ALA A 56 -7.98 -18.62 -13.31
CA ALA A 56 -7.50 -17.25 -13.24
C ALA A 56 -8.42 -16.50 -12.29
N LEU A 57 -7.85 -15.91 -11.24
CA LEU A 57 -8.59 -15.18 -10.21
C LEU A 57 -7.76 -14.01 -9.70
N ASP A 58 -8.45 -13.05 -9.10
CA ASP A 58 -7.84 -11.89 -8.46
C ASP A 58 -7.48 -12.22 -7.02
N ALA A 59 -6.19 -12.35 -6.72
CA ALA A 59 -5.68 -12.57 -5.37
C ALA A 59 -5.57 -11.23 -4.63
N VAL A 60 -6.70 -10.78 -4.09
CA VAL A 60 -6.85 -9.48 -3.42
C VAL A 60 -7.29 -9.64 -1.96
N GLY A 61 -6.97 -8.65 -1.12
CA GLY A 61 -7.43 -8.65 0.27
C GLY A 61 -8.88 -8.20 0.44
N PRO A 62 -9.42 -8.32 1.66
CA PRO A 62 -10.83 -8.10 1.94
C PRO A 62 -11.27 -6.63 1.89
N GLU A 63 -10.34 -5.69 2.01
CA GLU A 63 -10.64 -4.26 2.13
C GLU A 63 -10.05 -3.47 0.96
N VAL A 64 -10.90 -2.65 0.34
CA VAL A 64 -10.49 -1.62 -0.61
C VAL A 64 -10.33 -0.32 0.15
N HIS A 65 -9.17 0.31 0.02
CA HIS A 65 -8.84 1.61 0.61
C HIS A 65 -8.46 2.57 -0.51
N THR A 66 -8.75 3.86 -0.37
CA THR A 66 -8.02 4.86 -1.14
C THR A 66 -6.56 4.92 -0.67
N TYR A 67 -5.64 5.35 -1.53
CA TYR A 67 -4.24 5.53 -1.12
C TYR A 67 -4.10 6.48 0.07
N ARG A 68 -4.90 7.54 0.12
CA ARG A 68 -4.93 8.47 1.26
C ARG A 68 -5.34 7.76 2.55
N GLU A 69 -6.38 6.93 2.51
CA GLU A 69 -6.83 6.15 3.67
C GLU A 69 -5.76 5.17 4.13
N MET A 70 -5.12 4.46 3.20
CA MET A 70 -4.02 3.55 3.51
C MET A 70 -2.87 4.29 4.21
N VAL A 71 -2.41 5.42 3.67
CA VAL A 71 -1.32 6.20 4.28
C VAL A 71 -1.74 6.77 5.64
N SER A 72 -2.99 7.20 5.80
CA SER A 72 -3.53 7.67 7.08
C SER A 72 -3.55 6.53 8.11
N LEU A 73 -3.98 5.34 7.72
CA LEU A 73 -3.98 4.17 8.59
C LEU A 73 -2.57 3.82 9.06
N ILE A 74 -1.58 3.88 8.17
CA ILE A 74 -0.17 3.66 8.54
C ILE A 74 0.28 4.73 9.54
N LEU A 75 0.01 6.01 9.26
CA LEU A 75 0.36 7.14 10.14
C LEU A 75 -0.20 6.94 11.55
N ASP A 76 -1.47 6.58 11.66
CA ASP A 76 -2.17 6.35 12.92
C ASP A 76 -1.59 5.14 13.67
N LYS A 77 -1.32 4.02 12.97
CA LYS A 77 -0.77 2.80 13.58
C LYS A 77 0.66 2.97 14.07
N ILE A 78 1.47 3.80 13.42
CA ILE A 78 2.85 4.07 13.85
C ILE A 78 2.98 5.24 14.83
N GLY A 79 1.90 5.99 15.08
CA GLY A 79 1.88 7.11 16.02
C GLY A 79 2.79 8.28 15.62
N ALA A 80 2.98 8.54 14.32
CA ALA A 80 3.83 9.63 13.84
C ALA A 80 3.03 10.93 13.64
N ASN A 81 3.73 12.06 13.55
CA ASN A 81 3.13 13.41 13.49
C ASN A 81 3.22 14.07 12.09
N SER A 82 3.50 13.29 11.05
CA SER A 82 3.59 13.80 9.68
C SER A 82 2.23 14.25 9.15
N ARG A 83 2.19 15.37 8.41
CA ARG A 83 0.98 15.86 7.75
C ARG A 83 0.91 15.41 6.30
N LEU A 84 -0.24 14.88 5.89
CA LEU A 84 -0.48 14.48 4.49
C LEU A 84 -0.82 15.72 3.66
N ILE A 85 0.02 16.05 2.67
CA ILE A 85 -0.18 17.21 1.80
C ILE A 85 -0.48 16.79 0.37
N ARG A 86 -1.46 17.44 -0.26
CA ARG A 86 -1.75 17.20 -1.68
C ARG A 86 -0.69 17.87 -2.55
N VAL A 87 -0.13 17.15 -3.51
CA VAL A 87 0.89 17.63 -4.43
C VAL A 87 0.46 17.36 -5.87
N ASN A 88 0.70 18.32 -6.77
CA ASN A 88 0.44 18.13 -8.20
C ASN A 88 1.28 16.94 -8.72
N PRO A 89 0.68 15.96 -9.44
CA PRO A 89 1.41 14.80 -9.96
C PRO A 89 2.64 15.15 -10.80
N LYS A 90 2.66 16.31 -11.48
CA LYS A 90 3.82 16.76 -12.26
C LYS A 90 5.08 16.96 -11.41
N VAL A 91 4.93 17.24 -10.11
CA VAL A 91 6.07 17.36 -9.20
C VAL A 91 6.81 16.03 -9.09
N ALA A 92 6.10 14.90 -9.11
CA ALA A 92 6.72 13.56 -9.10
C ALA A 92 7.69 13.39 -10.28
N LEU A 93 7.32 13.86 -11.47
CA LEU A 93 8.14 13.79 -12.68
C LEU A 93 9.40 14.66 -12.62
N ILE A 94 9.37 15.75 -11.85
CA ILE A 94 10.50 16.66 -11.69
C ILE A 94 11.52 16.06 -10.72
N VAL A 95 11.03 15.43 -9.63
CA VAL A 95 11.88 14.85 -8.58
C VAL A 95 12.36 13.42 -8.89
N SER A 96 11.80 12.78 -9.92
CA SER A 96 12.22 11.45 -10.38
C SER A 96 13.41 11.47 -11.35
N ARG A 97 13.98 12.65 -11.62
CA ARG A 97 15.18 12.86 -12.44
C ARG A 97 16.41 13.01 -11.55
#